data_AF-A0A7V9UPA3-F1
#
_entry.id   AF-A0A7V9UPA3-F1
#
_cell.length_a   1.000
_cell.length_b   1.000
_cell.length_c   1.000
_cell.angle_alpha   90.00
_cell.angle_beta   90.00
_cell.angle_gamma   90.00
#
_symmetry.space_group_name_H-M   'P 1'
#
loop_
_entity.id
_entity.type
_entity.pdbx_description
1 polymer ?
#
loop_
_entity_poly.entity_id
_entity_poly.type
_entity_poly.pdbx_seq_one_letter_code
_entity_poly.pdbx_strand_id
1 'polypeptide(L)'
;MANRKGVFIGAYVPNQLKEALQQRAKSEHRTLSQEITRILEEAIKGKRLPPGFIDRRAETTGPRRRTTDPATRRRDGDVPHISSDRTSGDD
;
A
#
# COMPACT_ATOMS: atom_id res chain seq x y z
N MET A 1 20.55 -6.24 31.01
CA MET A 1 19.21 -6.40 30.41
C MET A 1 18.64 -5.02 30.14
N ALA A 2 18.32 -4.69 28.89
CA ALA A 2 17.75 -3.39 28.55
C ALA A 2 16.34 -3.27 29.17
N ASN A 3 16.13 -2.28 30.04
CA ASN A 3 14.81 -1.93 30.56
C ASN A 3 13.92 -1.47 29.41
N ARG A 4 13.16 -2.38 28.81
CA ARG A 4 12.19 -2.05 27.77
C ARG A 4 10.96 -1.45 28.43
N LYS A 5 10.85 -0.12 28.43
CA LYS A 5 9.63 0.58 28.83
C LYS A 5 8.54 0.26 27.80
N GLY A 6 7.61 -0.62 28.16
CA GLY A 6 6.45 -0.98 27.35
C GLY A 6 5.16 -0.89 28.16
N VAL A 7 4.05 -0.65 27.48
CA VAL A 7 2.70 -0.65 28.07
C VAL A 7 2.00 -1.96 27.68
N PHE A 8 1.33 -2.61 28.62
CA PHE A 8 0.51 -3.78 28.35
C PHE A 8 -0.85 -3.37 27.80
N ILE A 9 -1.25 -3.98 26.69
CA ILE A 9 -2.55 -3.74 26.05
C ILE A 9 -3.42 -4.97 26.28
N GLY A 10 -4.54 -4.79 26.98
CA GLY A 10 -5.62 -5.77 27.07
C GLY A 10 -6.71 -5.43 26.06
N ALA A 11 -7.03 -6.36 25.16
CA ALA A 11 -8.11 -6.20 24.19
C ALA A 11 -8.88 -7.52 24.03
N TYR A 12 -10.18 -7.42 23.77
CA TYR A 12 -10.96 -8.58 23.36
C TYR A 12 -10.55 -8.98 21.94
N VAL A 13 -10.31 -10.27 21.75
CA VAL A 13 -9.99 -10.86 20.45
C VAL A 13 -10.91 -12.05 20.23
N PRO A 14 -11.69 -12.09 19.15
CA PRO A 14 -12.50 -13.26 18.81
C PRO A 14 -11.64 -14.53 18.73
N ASN A 15 -12.18 -15.66 19.19
CA ASN A 15 -11.43 -16.92 19.28
C ASN A 15 -10.81 -17.35 17.95
N GLN A 16 -11.57 -17.26 16.86
CA GLN A 16 -11.08 -17.59 15.52
C GLN A 16 -9.88 -16.72 15.11
N LEU A 17 -9.91 -15.43 15.43
CA LEU A 17 -8.81 -14.51 15.13
C LEU A 17 -7.57 -14.85 15.97
N LYS A 18 -7.76 -15.19 17.25
CA LYS A 18 -6.68 -15.59 18.15
C LYS A 18 -5.99 -16.86 17.64
N GLU A 19 -6.75 -17.86 17.21
CA GLU A 19 -6.22 -19.12 16.66
C GLU A 19 -5.43 -18.88 15.37
N ALA A 20 -6.00 -18.12 14.43
CA ALA A 20 -5.32 -17.76 13.19
C ALA A 20 -4.00 -17.02 13.46
N LEU A 21 -4.00 -16.09 14.41
CA LEU A 21 -2.82 -15.33 14.81
C LEU A 21 -1.76 -16.21 15.47
N GLN A 22 -2.16 -17.18 16.31
CA GLN A 22 -1.25 -18.16 16.90
C GLN A 22 -0.64 -19.08 15.85
N GLN A 23 -1.44 -19.57 14.89
CA GLN A 23 -0.95 -20.42 13.81
C GLN A 23 0.07 -19.67 12.94
N ARG A 24 -0.23 -18.41 12.61
CA ARG A 24 0.69 -17.53 11.87
C ARG A 24 2.00 -17.33 12.63
N ALA A 25 1.93 -16.98 13.91
CA ALA A 25 3.11 -16.79 14.75
C ALA A 25 3.98 -18.05 14.80
N LYS A 26 3.35 -19.24 14.94
CA LYS A 26 4.06 -20.54 14.89
C LYS A 26 4.76 -20.77 13.56
N SER A 27 4.09 -20.47 12.43
CA SER A 27 4.64 -20.67 11.08
C SER A 27 5.86 -19.78 10.80
N GLU A 28 5.92 -18.61 11.43
CA GLU A 28 7.02 -17.65 11.27
C GLU A 28 8.01 -17.71 12.44
N HIS A 29 7.97 -18.78 13.25
CA HIS A 29 8.83 -19.03 14.41
C HIS A 29 8.90 -17.87 15.41
N ARG A 30 7.75 -17.22 15.65
CA ARG A 30 7.62 -16.06 16.54
C ARG A 30 6.62 -16.30 17.65
N THR A 31 6.75 -15.55 18.74
CA THR A 31 5.73 -15.55 19.81
C THR A 31 4.52 -14.73 19.40
N LEU A 32 3.36 -14.98 20.03
CA LEU A 32 2.13 -14.24 19.76
C LEU A 32 2.32 -12.72 19.94
N SER A 33 2.98 -12.30 21.02
CA SER A 33 3.27 -10.89 21.28
C SER A 33 4.18 -10.28 20.20
N GLN A 34 5.18 -11.02 19.71
CA GLN A 34 6.05 -10.54 18.62
C GLN A 34 5.27 -10.36 17.31
N GLU A 35 4.34 -11.25 17.01
CA GLU A 35 3.50 -11.16 15.82
C GLU A 35 2.53 -9.97 15.91
N ILE A 36 1.91 -9.76 17.08
CA ILE A 36 1.07 -8.57 17.33
C ILE A 36 1.89 -7.29 17.14
N THR A 37 3.07 -7.19 17.75
CA THR A 37 3.93 -6.02 17.60
C THR A 37 4.29 -5.78 16.13
N ARG A 38 4.64 -6.83 15.37
CA ARG A 38 4.94 -6.71 13.94
C ARG A 38 3.75 -6.17 13.15
N ILE A 39 2.55 -6.72 13.37
CA ILE A 39 1.32 -6.28 12.68
C ILE A 39 1.02 -4.82 13.03
N LEU A 40 1.13 -4.43 14.30
CA LEU A 40 0.92 -3.05 14.73
C LEU A 40 1.96 -2.11 14.11
N GLU A 41 3.23 -2.51 14.08
CA GLU A 41 4.28 -1.73 13.42
C GLU A 41 4.04 -1.57 11.92
N GLU A 42 3.59 -2.62 11.24
CA GLU A 42 3.24 -2.59 9.81
C GLU A 42 2.00 -1.73 9.55
N ALA A 43 0.99 -1.77 10.41
CA ALA A 43 -0.19 -0.94 10.30
C ALA A 43 0.15 0.56 10.44
N ILE A 44 1.10 0.91 11.31
CA ILE A 44 1.51 2.31 11.55
C ILE A 44 2.50 2.78 10.48
N LYS A 45 3.51 1.98 10.15
CA LYS A 45 4.61 2.36 9.24
C LYS A 45 4.27 2.09 7.77
N GLY A 46 3.15 1.43 7.49
CA GLY A 46 2.80 0.91 6.17
C GLY A 46 3.46 -0.45 5.89
N LYS A 47 3.02 -1.09 4.80
CA LYS A 47 3.62 -2.34 4.30
C LYS A 47 5.11 -2.09 4.06
N ARG A 48 5.95 -2.60 4.95
CA ARG A 48 7.40 -2.61 4.73
C ARG A 48 7.66 -3.50 3.52
N LEU A 49 8.02 -2.86 2.42
CA LEU A 49 8.69 -3.53 1.30
C LEU A 49 9.88 -4.31 1.90
N PRO A 50 10.08 -5.59 1.51
CA PRO A 50 11.15 -6.41 2.05
C PRO A 50 12.50 -5.65 2.03
N PRO A 51 13.41 -5.89 2.99
CA PRO A 51 14.73 -5.28 2.94
C PRO A 51 15.39 -5.58 1.59
N GLY A 52 15.74 -4.52 0.83
CA GLY A 52 16.27 -4.60 -0.53
C GLY A 52 15.24 -4.38 -1.65
N PHE A 53 13.97 -4.17 -1.33
CA PHE A 53 12.92 -3.98 -2.31
C PHE A 53 12.71 -2.49 -2.61
N ILE A 54 13.06 -2.08 -3.83
CA ILE A 54 12.87 -0.71 -4.32
C ILE A 54 11.40 -0.52 -4.69
N ASP A 55 10.73 0.45 -4.06
CA ASP A 55 9.39 0.87 -4.46
C ASP A 55 9.44 1.54 -5.84
N ARG A 56 9.11 0.80 -6.89
CA ARG A 56 9.02 1.34 -8.25
C ARG A 56 7.64 1.95 -8.55
N ARG A 57 6.73 2.01 -7.57
CA ARG A 57 5.39 2.58 -7.72
C ARG A 57 5.28 3.99 -7.18
N ALA A 58 6.41 4.70 -6.99
CA ALA A 58 6.37 6.12 -6.75
C ALA A 58 5.47 6.79 -7.81
N GLU A 59 4.53 7.62 -7.36
CA GLU A 59 3.50 8.30 -8.17
C GLU A 59 4.09 9.17 -9.30
N THR A 60 5.40 9.41 -9.25
CA THR A 60 6.19 10.14 -10.25
C THR A 60 6.84 9.24 -11.31
N THR A 61 6.53 7.94 -11.35
CA THR A 61 6.98 7.06 -12.43
C THR A 61 6.16 7.33 -13.68
N GLY A 62 6.49 8.44 -14.33
CA GLY A 62 6.07 8.71 -15.70
C GLY A 62 6.44 7.54 -16.61
N PRO A 63 5.76 7.41 -17.77
CA PRO A 63 6.00 6.34 -18.73
C PRO A 63 7.49 6.15 -18.99
N ARG A 64 7.96 4.89 -19.09
CA ARG A 64 9.34 4.51 -19.45
C ARG A 64 9.69 4.90 -20.91
N ARG A 65 9.41 6.12 -21.31
CA ARG A 65 9.88 6.68 -22.56
C ARG A 65 11.26 7.25 -22.31
N ARG A 66 12.21 6.92 -23.18
CA ARG A 66 13.47 7.64 -23.20
C ARG A 66 13.17 9.07 -23.61
N THR A 67 13.92 10.05 -23.13
CA THR A 67 13.83 11.45 -23.58
C THR A 67 14.00 11.58 -25.10
N THR A 68 14.59 10.57 -25.74
CA THR A 68 14.76 10.46 -27.19
C THR A 68 13.54 9.91 -27.93
N ASP A 69 12.53 9.35 -27.24
CA ASP A 69 11.39 8.73 -27.92
C ASP A 69 10.45 9.82 -28.47
N PRO A 70 10.20 9.86 -29.78
CA PRO A 70 9.34 10.88 -30.40
C PRO A 70 7.93 10.80 -29.82
N ALA A 71 7.28 11.95 -29.59
CA ALA A 71 5.89 11.96 -29.12
C ALA A 71 4.99 11.15 -30.06
N THR A 72 3.98 10.46 -29.51
CA THR A 72 3.02 9.71 -30.32
C THR A 72 2.34 10.66 -31.30
N ARG A 73 2.61 10.45 -32.60
CA ARG A 73 1.94 11.19 -33.68
C ARG A 73 0.46 10.83 -33.64
N ARG A 74 -0.42 11.85 -33.65
CA ARG A 74 -1.86 11.66 -33.84
C ARG A 74 -2.08 10.89 -35.14
N ARG A 75 -2.86 9.81 -35.09
CA ARG A 75 -3.25 9.07 -36.30
C ARG A 75 -4.35 9.85 -37.00
N ASP A 76 -4.48 9.69 -38.32
CA ASP A 76 -5.51 10.36 -39.13
C ASP A 76 -6.96 10.13 -38.63
N GLY A 77 -7.19 9.11 -37.79
CA GLY A 77 -8.50 8.82 -37.18
C GLY A 77 -8.71 9.38 -35.78
N ASP A 78 -7.75 10.10 -35.19
CA ASP A 78 -7.89 10.67 -33.85
C ASP A 78 -8.79 11.91 -33.89
N VAL A 79 -10.10 11.69 -33.66
CA VAL A 79 -11.09 12.76 -33.55
C VAL A 79 -10.85 13.55 -32.26
N PRO A 80 -10.86 14.90 -32.28
CA PRO A 80 -10.75 15.68 -31.06
C PRO A 80 -11.91 15.35 -30.11
N HIS A 81 -11.57 15.00 -28.86
CA HIS A 81 -12.56 14.80 -27.81
C HIS A 81 -13.18 16.15 -27.44
N ILE A 82 -14.41 16.39 -27.92
CA ILE A 82 -15.25 17.50 -27.49
C ILE A 82 -15.89 17.09 -26.16
N SER A 83 -15.41 17.67 -25.05
CA SER A 83 -16.09 17.59 -23.77
C SER A 83 -17.39 18.39 -23.87
N SER A 84 -18.53 17.70 -23.96
CA SER A 84 -19.85 18.33 -23.87
C SER A 84 -20.11 18.73 -22.42
N ASP A 85 -19.55 19.87 -21.99
CA ASP A 85 -19.97 20.49 -20.75
C ASP A 85 -21.27 21.25 -21.04
N ARG A 86 -22.37 20.68 -20.54
CA ARG A 86 -23.73 21.17 -20.73
C ARG A 86 -23.94 22.35 -19.79
N THR A 87 -23.67 23.58 -20.24
CA THR A 87 -24.34 24.75 -19.67
C THR A 87 -25.73 24.86 -20.30
N SER A 88 -26.66 24.08 -19.74
CA SER A 88 -28.09 24.36 -19.87
C SER A 88 -28.43 25.47 -18.88
N GLY A 89 -28.85 26.62 -19.39
CA GLY A 89 -29.36 27.75 -18.60
C GLY A 89 -30.09 28.70 -19.53
N ASP A 90 -31.40 28.48 -19.65
CA ASP A 90 -32.39 29.33 -20.32
C ASP A 90 -32.27 30.81 -19.91
N ASP A 91 -32.47 31.71 -20.89
CA ASP A 91 -33.00 33.07 -20.69
C ASP A 91 -34.53 33.02 -20.55
#